data_AF-A0A0S7WT19-F1
#
_entry.id   AF-A0A0S7WT19-F1
#
_cell.length_a   1.000
_cell.length_b   1.000
_cell.length_c   1.000
_cell.angle_alpha   90.00
_cell.angle_beta   90.00
_cell.angle_gamma   90.00
#
_symmetry.space_group_name_H-M   'P 1'
#
loop_
_entity.id
_entity.type
_entity.pdbx_description
1 polymer ?
#
loop_
_entity_poly.entity_id
_entity_poly.type
_entity_poly.pdbx_seq_one_letter_code
_entity_poly.pdbx_strand_id
1 'polypeptide(L)'
;MSPTYGDYRLLWGSPCIDAGRPDSMDLDPDGTWRDMGAHFFDQGDYLTLYLTPVRREVAPGGELGVVYTAINRRTEPEPFWVLSEAILPGGDTLRVMGPDHYTLPAEHTVQQQVAHDVPAAAPCGEYRYRSMIGVPPGTLYDEDSFSFRVASTSDYLIWEPDLTPISGVPITDALSAIGRSAEFVEGPLGRYNLHDFQGIFICLGIYPNNAMILEGSPEAAQIEEYIATGGNVCMEGGDVWYEDPPAGGHNFGPSFRITSTCNCWSDLYNVDGVENTLMPGLAALSSPYFGENSWLDLLDAMPPGEVVLCEPVYNIGVGVAGESPAGGHTIGTSFELGGVDFLAEAVAEFVAFFEERWGCRPSRSANSHRDAVPLPAVPNDRIHLSKRHAMSSLGGVGVPGFPLVQMVI
;
A
#
# COMPACT_ATOMS: atom_id res chain seq x y z
N MET A 1 -24.83 -20.91 -10.78
CA MET A 1 -23.57 -20.17 -10.54
C MET A 1 -23.87 -18.68 -10.68
N SER A 2 -23.40 -17.85 -9.75
CA SER A 2 -23.36 -16.40 -9.93
C SER A 2 -21.90 -16.01 -10.15
N PRO A 3 -21.38 -16.06 -11.40
CA PRO A 3 -19.95 -15.82 -11.68
C PRO A 3 -19.52 -14.37 -11.42
N THR A 4 -20.45 -13.50 -11.06
CA THR A 4 -20.18 -12.13 -10.64
C THR A 4 -19.23 -12.15 -9.43
N TYR A 5 -18.12 -11.42 -9.51
CA TYR A 5 -17.07 -11.34 -8.48
C TYR A 5 -16.24 -12.63 -8.28
N GLY A 6 -16.30 -13.57 -9.23
CA GLY A 6 -15.47 -14.78 -9.19
C GLY A 6 -15.92 -15.82 -8.17
N ASP A 7 -17.20 -15.80 -7.78
CA ASP A 7 -17.82 -16.87 -6.99
C ASP A 7 -18.33 -17.99 -7.90
N TYR A 8 -17.77 -19.19 -7.72
CA TYR A 8 -18.10 -20.38 -8.52
C TYR A 8 -18.96 -21.38 -7.75
N ARG A 9 -19.47 -21.01 -6.56
CA ARG A 9 -20.39 -21.85 -5.80
C ARG A 9 -21.73 -21.98 -6.53
N LEU A 10 -22.32 -23.17 -6.42
CA LEU A 10 -23.63 -23.45 -7.01
C LEU A 10 -24.72 -22.79 -6.17
N LEU A 11 -25.83 -22.45 -6.82
CA LEU A 11 -27.02 -21.92 -6.15
C LEU A 11 -28.12 -22.97 -6.21
N TRP A 12 -29.03 -22.94 -5.24
CA TRP A 12 -30.18 -23.83 -5.23
C TRP A 12 -30.97 -23.77 -6.55
N GLY A 13 -31.35 -24.94 -7.06
CA GLY A 13 -32.01 -25.10 -8.36
C GLY A 13 -31.05 -25.12 -9.56
N SER A 14 -29.73 -25.08 -9.34
CA SER A 14 -28.75 -25.23 -10.43
C SER A 14 -28.80 -26.64 -11.05
N PRO A 15 -28.82 -26.77 -12.38
CA PRO A 15 -28.78 -28.08 -13.06
C PRO A 15 -27.41 -28.75 -12.96
N CYS A 16 -26.42 -28.09 -12.35
CA CYS A 16 -25.10 -28.64 -12.08
C CYS A 16 -25.01 -29.37 -10.73
N ILE A 17 -26.07 -29.31 -9.90
CA ILE A 17 -26.17 -30.06 -8.65
C ILE A 17 -26.46 -31.53 -8.99
N ASP A 18 -25.78 -32.49 -8.35
CA ASP A 18 -25.91 -33.94 -8.57
C ASP A 18 -25.71 -34.38 -10.04
N ALA A 19 -25.02 -33.56 -10.85
CA ALA A 19 -24.92 -33.74 -12.30
C ALA A 19 -23.62 -34.43 -12.75
N GLY A 20 -22.74 -34.75 -11.81
CA GLY A 20 -21.51 -35.51 -11.99
C GLY A 20 -21.79 -36.96 -12.38
N ARG A 21 -20.73 -37.68 -12.75
CA ARG A 21 -20.87 -39.06 -13.21
C ARG A 21 -21.37 -39.93 -12.04
N PRO A 22 -22.41 -40.76 -12.25
CA PRO A 22 -22.92 -41.65 -11.21
C PRO A 22 -22.01 -42.90 -11.09
N ASP A 23 -20.84 -42.75 -10.51
CA ASP A 23 -20.03 -43.86 -9.99
C ASP A 23 -20.05 -43.87 -8.44
N SER A 24 -20.47 -45.00 -7.86
CA SER A 24 -20.82 -45.13 -6.44
C SER A 24 -19.66 -45.00 -5.45
N MET A 25 -18.46 -44.62 -5.92
CA MET A 25 -17.26 -44.46 -5.09
C MET A 25 -16.84 -43.00 -4.90
N ASP A 26 -17.53 -42.06 -5.55
CA ASP A 26 -17.12 -40.67 -5.67
C ASP A 26 -18.31 -39.73 -5.35
N LEU A 27 -18.81 -39.75 -4.11
CA LEU A 27 -19.84 -38.83 -3.61
C LEU A 27 -19.23 -37.51 -3.12
N ASP A 28 -20.03 -36.45 -3.08
CA ASP A 28 -19.67 -35.21 -2.39
C ASP A 28 -19.66 -35.39 -0.86
N PRO A 29 -19.01 -34.49 -0.08
CA PRO A 29 -18.92 -34.61 1.38
C PRO A 29 -20.26 -34.69 2.12
N ASP A 30 -21.34 -34.19 1.52
CA ASP A 30 -22.71 -34.28 2.04
C ASP A 30 -23.40 -35.63 1.74
N GLY A 31 -22.72 -36.53 1.02
CA GLY A 31 -23.19 -37.86 0.65
C GLY A 31 -24.06 -37.89 -0.61
N THR A 32 -24.17 -36.78 -1.34
CA THR A 32 -24.93 -36.70 -2.60
C THR A 32 -24.05 -36.98 -3.82
N TRP A 33 -24.64 -37.06 -5.01
CA TRP A 33 -23.85 -37.28 -6.22
C TRP A 33 -23.02 -36.04 -6.51
N ARG A 34 -21.85 -36.24 -7.12
CA ARG A 34 -20.94 -35.12 -7.40
C ARG A 34 -21.61 -33.99 -8.17
N ASP A 35 -21.36 -32.78 -7.72
CA ASP A 35 -21.67 -31.57 -8.46
C ASP A 35 -20.67 -31.34 -9.59
N MET A 36 -21.11 -30.70 -10.69
CA MET A 36 -20.18 -30.27 -11.76
C MET A 36 -19.52 -28.90 -11.49
N GLY A 37 -19.65 -28.37 -10.27
CA GLY A 37 -19.09 -27.09 -9.83
C GLY A 37 -17.66 -27.20 -9.27
N ALA A 38 -17.00 -26.05 -9.05
CA ALA A 38 -15.70 -25.99 -8.37
C ALA A 38 -15.80 -26.34 -6.87
N HIS A 39 -17.00 -26.18 -6.30
CA HIS A 39 -17.35 -26.48 -4.92
C HIS A 39 -18.63 -27.30 -4.91
N PHE A 40 -18.71 -28.30 -4.03
CA PHE A 40 -19.95 -29.02 -3.77
C PHE A 40 -20.96 -28.09 -3.08
N PHE A 41 -22.23 -28.34 -3.32
CA PHE A 41 -23.36 -27.66 -2.71
C PHE A 41 -23.90 -28.54 -1.59
N ASP A 42 -23.74 -28.11 -0.33
CA ASP A 42 -24.20 -28.91 0.80
C ASP A 42 -25.74 -29.03 0.82
N GLN A 43 -26.24 -30.23 0.53
CA GLN A 43 -27.67 -30.53 0.53
C GLN A 43 -28.24 -30.81 1.93
N GLY A 44 -27.42 -30.86 2.98
CA GLY A 44 -27.82 -31.03 4.38
C GLY A 44 -28.43 -29.79 5.03
N ASP A 45 -27.97 -28.59 4.69
CA ASP A 45 -28.32 -27.35 5.39
C ASP A 45 -29.51 -26.60 4.78
N TYR A 46 -30.67 -26.61 5.43
CA TYR A 46 -31.90 -26.03 4.84
C TYR A 46 -31.83 -24.51 4.59
N LEU A 47 -30.92 -23.80 5.26
CA LEU A 47 -30.65 -22.38 5.06
C LEU A 47 -29.15 -22.21 4.81
N THR A 48 -28.77 -21.70 3.65
CA THR A 48 -27.36 -21.56 3.23
C THR A 48 -26.98 -20.09 3.12
N LEU A 49 -25.74 -19.76 3.51
CA LEU A 49 -25.12 -18.44 3.40
C LEU A 49 -23.83 -18.52 2.59
N TYR A 50 -23.70 -17.67 1.58
CA TYR A 50 -22.45 -17.41 0.90
C TYR A 50 -22.07 -15.93 0.98
N LEU A 51 -20.80 -15.67 1.29
CA LEU A 51 -20.17 -14.36 1.31
C LEU A 51 -19.20 -14.25 0.15
N THR A 52 -19.37 -13.22 -0.67
CA THR A 52 -18.49 -12.97 -1.81
C THR A 52 -17.97 -11.53 -1.75
N PRO A 53 -16.66 -11.33 -1.54
CA PRO A 53 -16.10 -9.99 -1.56
C PRO A 53 -16.18 -9.40 -2.96
N VAL A 54 -16.59 -8.14 -3.07
CA VAL A 54 -16.53 -7.37 -4.32
C VAL A 54 -15.06 -7.18 -4.75
N ARG A 55 -14.18 -6.96 -3.77
CA ARG A 55 -12.71 -6.86 -3.91
C ARG A 55 -12.05 -7.45 -2.66
N ARG A 56 -10.86 -8.02 -2.82
CA ARG A 56 -10.07 -8.59 -1.72
C ARG A 56 -8.99 -7.66 -1.17
N GLU A 57 -8.88 -6.45 -1.71
CA GLU A 57 -7.95 -5.43 -1.21
C GLU A 57 -8.69 -4.11 -1.04
N VAL A 58 -8.56 -3.49 0.13
CA VAL A 58 -9.24 -2.25 0.50
C VAL A 58 -8.29 -1.31 1.25
N ALA A 59 -8.53 -0.01 1.14
CA ALA A 59 -7.78 1.01 1.86
C ALA A 59 -8.28 1.18 3.31
N PRO A 60 -7.40 1.58 4.27
CA PRO A 60 -7.87 2.27 5.47
C PRO A 60 -8.74 3.47 5.08
N GLY A 61 -9.90 3.65 5.74
CA GLY A 61 -10.87 4.69 5.39
C GLY A 61 -11.70 4.39 4.12
N GLY A 62 -11.43 3.26 3.47
CA GLY A 62 -12.18 2.78 2.31
C GLY A 62 -13.44 1.99 2.68
N GLU A 63 -13.94 1.22 1.72
CA GLU A 63 -15.18 0.44 1.87
C GLU A 63 -14.95 -1.04 1.49
N LEU A 64 -15.37 -1.97 2.34
CA LEU A 64 -15.46 -3.39 2.02
C LEU A 64 -16.88 -3.72 1.54
N GLY A 65 -17.02 -3.99 0.25
CA GLY A 65 -18.26 -4.50 -0.32
C GLY A 65 -18.32 -6.03 -0.23
N VAL A 66 -19.41 -6.56 0.33
CA VAL A 66 -19.67 -8.00 0.47
C VAL A 66 -21.04 -8.33 -0.12
N VAL A 67 -21.08 -9.30 -1.03
CA VAL A 67 -22.34 -9.87 -1.52
C VAL A 67 -22.73 -11.04 -0.64
N TYR A 68 -23.84 -10.88 0.08
CA TYR A 68 -24.50 -11.92 0.84
C TYR A 68 -25.48 -12.66 -0.07
N THR A 69 -25.30 -13.97 -0.22
CA THR A 69 -26.28 -14.85 -0.84
C THR A 69 -26.90 -15.73 0.24
N ALA A 70 -28.20 -15.59 0.48
CA ALA A 70 -28.92 -16.42 1.43
C ALA A 70 -29.97 -17.26 0.70
N ILE A 71 -30.06 -18.55 1.02
CA ILE A 71 -30.88 -19.53 0.32
C ILE A 71 -31.74 -20.27 1.34
N ASN A 72 -33.06 -20.10 1.31
CA ASN A 72 -34.01 -20.91 2.07
C ASN A 72 -34.58 -22.00 1.18
N ARG A 73 -34.39 -23.26 1.56
CA ARG A 73 -34.88 -24.43 0.81
C ARG A 73 -36.12 -25.05 1.44
N ARG A 74 -36.60 -24.51 2.57
CA ARG A 74 -37.87 -24.93 3.15
C ARG A 74 -39.04 -24.40 2.33
N THR A 75 -40.15 -25.12 2.39
CA THR A 75 -41.45 -24.70 1.85
C THR A 75 -42.18 -23.68 2.75
N GLU A 76 -41.53 -23.23 3.83
CA GLU A 76 -42.01 -22.20 4.75
C GLU A 76 -41.00 -21.06 4.90
N PRO A 77 -41.45 -19.82 5.19
CA PRO A 77 -40.55 -18.72 5.52
C PRO A 77 -39.73 -19.02 6.78
N GLU A 78 -38.45 -18.67 6.77
CA GLU A 78 -37.52 -18.95 7.87
C GLU A 78 -37.04 -17.63 8.51
N PRO A 79 -37.32 -17.39 9.81
CA PRO A 79 -36.71 -16.31 10.57
C PRO A 79 -35.30 -16.71 11.04
N PHE A 80 -34.34 -15.80 10.93
CA PHE A 80 -32.94 -16.05 11.34
C PHE A 80 -32.26 -14.74 11.74
N TRP A 81 -31.16 -14.87 12.49
CA TRP A 81 -30.29 -13.78 12.88
C TRP A 81 -28.98 -13.85 12.11
N VAL A 82 -28.45 -12.69 11.72
CA VAL A 82 -27.13 -12.56 11.08
C VAL A 82 -26.18 -11.83 12.01
N LEU A 83 -24.99 -12.40 12.24
CA LEU A 83 -23.88 -11.74 12.94
C LEU A 83 -22.63 -11.83 12.06
N SER A 84 -22.00 -10.69 11.79
CA SER A 84 -20.76 -10.64 11.03
C SER A 84 -19.63 -9.98 11.81
N GLU A 85 -18.43 -10.53 11.63
CA GLU A 85 -17.23 -10.20 12.38
C GLU A 85 -16.04 -10.10 11.44
N ALA A 86 -15.12 -9.20 11.74
CA ALA A 86 -13.79 -9.13 11.15
C ALA A 86 -12.76 -9.58 12.19
N ILE A 87 -11.91 -10.51 11.80
CA ILE A 87 -10.76 -10.95 12.58
C ILE A 87 -9.57 -10.15 12.07
N LEU A 88 -8.97 -9.37 12.97
CA LEU A 88 -7.88 -8.45 12.71
C LEU A 88 -6.56 -9.22 12.51
N PRO A 89 -5.51 -8.58 11.94
CA PRO A 89 -4.18 -9.19 11.81
C PRO A 89 -3.60 -9.72 13.13
N GLY A 90 -3.92 -9.06 14.25
CA GLY A 90 -3.52 -9.48 15.59
C GLY A 90 -4.33 -10.66 16.18
N GLY A 91 -5.36 -11.14 15.49
CA GLY A 91 -6.25 -12.22 15.91
C GLY A 91 -7.48 -11.77 16.71
N ASP A 92 -7.52 -10.50 17.15
CA ASP A 92 -8.71 -9.93 17.79
C ASP A 92 -9.92 -9.94 16.84
N THR A 93 -11.11 -10.06 17.41
CA THR A 93 -12.36 -10.08 16.64
C THR A 93 -13.16 -8.83 16.90
N LEU A 94 -13.51 -8.12 15.82
CA LEU A 94 -14.37 -6.96 15.83
C LEU A 94 -15.72 -7.31 15.21
N ARG A 95 -16.81 -6.95 15.88
CA ARG A 95 -18.15 -7.07 15.30
C ARG A 95 -18.36 -5.99 14.24
N VAL A 96 -18.79 -6.40 13.05
CA VAL A 96 -19.03 -5.53 11.89
C VAL A 96 -20.52 -5.30 11.66
N MET A 97 -21.36 -6.33 11.83
CA MET A 97 -22.81 -6.26 11.61
C MET A 97 -23.57 -7.17 12.57
N GLY A 98 -24.78 -6.75 12.97
CA GLY A 98 -25.70 -7.55 13.78
C GLY A 98 -25.35 -7.67 15.27
N PRO A 99 -25.95 -8.63 15.99
CA PRO A 99 -26.96 -9.58 15.53
C PRO A 99 -28.24 -8.86 15.07
N ASP A 100 -28.60 -9.01 13.80
CA ASP A 100 -29.82 -8.43 13.23
C ASP A 100 -30.77 -9.55 12.79
N HIS A 101 -32.07 -9.34 12.95
CA HIS A 101 -33.10 -10.33 12.68
C HIS A 101 -33.74 -10.14 11.30
N TYR A 102 -33.82 -11.21 10.52
CA TYR A 102 -34.35 -11.26 9.17
C TYR A 102 -35.32 -12.42 8.99
N THR A 103 -36.04 -12.43 7.88
CA THR A 103 -36.90 -13.56 7.48
C THR A 103 -36.76 -13.77 5.99
N LEU A 104 -36.37 -14.99 5.58
CA LEU A 104 -36.25 -15.36 4.19
C LEU A 104 -37.51 -16.11 3.75
N PRO A 105 -38.18 -15.73 2.64
CA PRO A 105 -39.35 -16.46 2.16
C PRO A 105 -39.05 -17.93 1.85
N ALA A 106 -40.10 -18.75 1.76
CA ALA A 106 -40.00 -20.14 1.35
C ALA A 106 -39.36 -20.29 -0.04
N GLU A 107 -38.52 -21.32 -0.23
CA GLU A 107 -37.88 -21.69 -1.49
C GLU A 107 -37.23 -20.50 -2.23
N HIS A 108 -36.61 -19.60 -1.47
CA HIS A 108 -36.14 -18.31 -1.97
C HIS A 108 -34.63 -18.15 -1.84
N THR A 109 -34.02 -17.61 -2.90
CA THR A 109 -32.62 -17.17 -2.91
C THR A 109 -32.59 -15.65 -3.04
N VAL A 110 -31.92 -14.98 -2.12
CA VAL A 110 -31.66 -13.54 -2.19
C VAL A 110 -30.15 -13.29 -2.32
N GLN A 111 -29.78 -12.33 -3.15
CA GLN A 111 -28.41 -11.79 -3.21
C GLN A 111 -28.46 -10.30 -2.89
N GLN A 112 -27.71 -9.88 -1.88
CA GLN A 112 -27.67 -8.49 -1.42
C GLN A 112 -26.22 -8.05 -1.23
N GLN A 113 -25.83 -6.93 -1.84
CA GLN A 113 -24.56 -6.29 -1.55
C GLN A 113 -24.69 -5.41 -0.31
N VAL A 114 -23.77 -5.57 0.63
CA VAL A 114 -23.61 -4.78 1.85
C VAL A 114 -22.24 -4.12 1.82
N ALA A 115 -22.19 -2.85 2.17
CA ALA A 115 -20.97 -2.06 2.27
C ALA A 115 -20.62 -1.85 3.74
N HIS A 116 -19.33 -2.03 4.08
CA HIS A 116 -18.79 -1.76 5.41
C HIS A 116 -17.66 -0.75 5.31
N ASP A 117 -17.77 0.36 6.05
CA ASP A 117 -16.69 1.33 6.17
C ASP A 117 -15.49 0.71 6.91
N VAL A 118 -14.32 0.77 6.30
CA VAL A 118 -13.05 0.39 6.93
C VAL A 118 -12.54 1.62 7.68
N PRO A 119 -12.29 1.55 9.01
CA PRO A 119 -11.77 2.70 9.74
C PRO A 119 -10.46 3.22 9.15
N ALA A 120 -10.26 4.54 9.13
CA ALA A 120 -8.99 5.14 8.69
C ALA A 120 -7.79 4.68 9.53
N ALA A 121 -8.02 4.36 10.81
CA ALA A 121 -7.01 3.80 11.72
C ALA A 121 -6.92 2.26 11.67
N ALA A 122 -7.57 1.60 10.70
CA ALA A 122 -7.47 0.15 10.57
C ALA A 122 -6.03 -0.23 10.21
N PRO A 123 -5.36 -1.10 11.00
CA PRO A 123 -4.02 -1.56 10.67
C PRO A 123 -3.97 -2.21 9.28
N CYS A 124 -2.93 -1.95 8.51
CA CYS A 124 -2.70 -2.71 7.27
C CYS A 124 -2.40 -4.19 7.60
N GLY A 125 -2.75 -5.09 6.68
CA GLY A 125 -2.52 -6.52 6.83
C GLY A 125 -3.69 -7.38 6.37
N GLU A 126 -3.59 -8.68 6.64
CA GLU A 126 -4.62 -9.66 6.33
C GLU A 126 -5.70 -9.70 7.40
N TYR A 127 -6.95 -9.62 6.95
CA TYR A 127 -8.16 -9.74 7.76
C TYR A 127 -8.96 -10.95 7.29
N ARG A 128 -9.72 -11.54 8.21
CA ARG A 128 -10.75 -12.54 7.85
C ARG A 128 -12.13 -12.02 8.19
N TYR A 129 -12.97 -11.89 7.18
CA TYR A 129 -14.39 -11.58 7.36
C TYR A 129 -15.17 -12.87 7.51
N ARG A 130 -16.01 -12.96 8.55
CA ARG A 130 -16.88 -14.12 8.80
C ARG A 130 -18.29 -13.65 9.09
N SER A 131 -19.28 -14.38 8.59
CA SER A 131 -20.67 -14.18 8.97
C SER A 131 -21.32 -15.51 9.32
N MET A 132 -22.18 -15.47 10.33
CA MET A 132 -22.95 -16.61 10.84
C MET A 132 -24.43 -16.29 10.75
N ILE A 133 -25.23 -17.29 10.40
CA ILE A 133 -26.69 -17.22 10.45
C ILE A 133 -27.25 -18.28 11.40
N GLY A 134 -28.30 -17.94 12.14
CA GLY A 134 -28.83 -18.85 13.15
C GLY A 134 -29.92 -18.27 14.05
N VAL A 135 -30.16 -18.93 15.18
CA VAL A 135 -31.01 -18.44 16.26
C VAL A 135 -30.20 -18.38 17.57
N PRO A 136 -29.99 -17.19 18.15
CA PRO A 136 -29.31 -17.02 19.42
C PRO A 136 -30.04 -17.78 20.54
N PRO A 137 -29.31 -18.27 21.57
CA PRO A 137 -27.87 -18.08 21.76
C PRO A 137 -26.99 -19.19 21.17
N GLY A 138 -27.55 -20.25 20.57
CA GLY A 138 -26.75 -21.46 20.30
C GLY A 138 -27.12 -22.28 19.08
N THR A 139 -28.08 -21.85 18.27
CA THR A 139 -28.41 -22.58 17.04
C THR A 139 -27.72 -21.89 15.87
N LEU A 140 -26.67 -22.51 15.33
CA LEU A 140 -26.06 -22.12 14.06
C LEU A 140 -26.77 -22.84 12.93
N TYR A 141 -27.14 -22.12 11.88
CA TYR A 141 -27.69 -22.68 10.65
C TYR A 141 -26.60 -22.85 9.60
N ASP A 142 -25.80 -21.81 9.38
CA ASP A 142 -24.68 -21.83 8.45
C ASP A 142 -23.67 -20.71 8.80
N GLU A 143 -22.44 -20.85 8.34
CA GLU A 143 -21.41 -19.82 8.39
C GLU A 143 -20.53 -19.82 7.14
N ASP A 144 -20.04 -18.64 6.77
CA ASP A 144 -19.06 -18.53 5.70
C ASP A 144 -18.04 -17.43 6.02
N SER A 145 -16.88 -17.51 5.39
CA SER A 145 -15.80 -16.56 5.60
C SER A 145 -14.88 -16.42 4.39
N PHE A 146 -14.25 -15.25 4.27
CA PHE A 146 -13.21 -15.00 3.29
C PHE A 146 -12.11 -14.12 3.88
N SER A 147 -10.91 -14.21 3.31
CA SER A 147 -9.81 -13.29 3.63
C SER A 147 -9.81 -12.09 2.68
N PHE A 148 -9.47 -10.93 3.23
CA PHE A 148 -9.21 -9.71 2.48
C PHE A 148 -8.06 -8.95 3.13
N ARG A 149 -7.41 -8.09 2.35
CA ARG A 149 -6.29 -7.29 2.78
C ARG A 149 -6.70 -5.84 2.94
N VAL A 150 -6.31 -5.24 4.06
CA VAL A 150 -6.25 -3.78 4.18
C VAL A 150 -4.84 -3.37 3.78
N ALA A 151 -4.70 -2.62 2.68
CA ALA A 151 -3.43 -2.17 2.16
C ALA A 151 -3.43 -0.64 2.01
N SER A 152 -2.25 -0.03 2.13
CA SER A 152 -2.13 1.41 1.93
C SER A 152 -2.54 1.81 0.51
N THR A 153 -3.06 3.03 0.37
CA THR A 153 -3.25 3.66 -0.95
C THR A 153 -2.07 4.52 -1.38
N SER A 154 -1.06 4.64 -0.52
CA SER A 154 0.12 5.45 -0.77
C SER A 154 1.14 4.66 -1.58
N ASP A 155 1.74 5.30 -2.58
CA ASP A 155 2.79 4.70 -3.40
C ASP A 155 4.09 4.52 -2.61
N TYR A 156 4.41 5.46 -1.72
CA TYR A 156 5.65 5.50 -0.94
C TYR A 156 5.38 5.61 0.56
N LEU A 157 6.32 5.10 1.34
CA LEU A 157 6.34 5.26 2.80
C LEU A 157 7.47 6.22 3.18
N ILE A 158 7.21 7.12 4.13
CA ILE A 158 8.22 8.03 4.69
C ILE A 158 8.37 7.71 6.17
N TRP A 159 9.58 7.33 6.57
CA TRP A 159 9.95 7.15 7.97
C TRP A 159 10.99 8.20 8.36
N GLU A 160 10.60 9.14 9.21
CA GLU A 160 11.44 10.24 9.65
C GLU A 160 11.55 10.22 11.19
N PRO A 161 12.44 9.37 11.75
CA PRO A 161 12.71 9.34 13.19
C PRO A 161 13.62 10.48 13.67
N ASP A 162 14.16 11.30 12.76
CA ASP A 162 14.96 12.48 13.09
C ASP A 162 14.22 13.47 14.03
N LEU A 163 14.97 14.05 14.98
CA LEU A 163 14.47 15.02 15.94
C LEU A 163 14.41 16.46 15.41
N THR A 164 15.08 16.73 14.29
CA THR A 164 15.13 18.04 13.62
C THR A 164 14.71 17.96 12.15
N PRO A 165 13.54 17.37 11.85
CA PRO A 165 13.19 16.92 10.51
C PRO A 165 13.12 18.06 9.49
N ILE A 166 13.87 17.93 8.40
CA ILE A 166 13.82 18.84 7.24
C ILE A 166 13.49 18.14 5.91
N SER A 167 13.37 16.81 5.87
CA SER A 167 13.32 16.06 4.60
C SER A 167 11.94 15.49 4.28
N GLY A 168 11.24 14.90 5.25
CA GLY A 168 10.04 14.11 5.00
C GLY A 168 8.89 14.90 4.38
N VAL A 169 8.61 16.12 4.88
CA VAL A 169 7.56 16.98 4.30
C VAL A 169 7.93 17.44 2.87
N PRO A 170 9.14 17.99 2.62
CA PRO A 170 9.58 18.29 1.25
C PRO A 170 9.57 17.09 0.29
N ILE A 171 9.95 15.89 0.75
CA ILE A 171 9.86 14.66 -0.05
C ILE A 171 8.40 14.36 -0.41
N THR A 172 7.46 14.51 0.53
CA THR A 172 6.02 14.34 0.28
C THR A 172 5.53 15.31 -0.80
N ASP A 173 5.92 16.58 -0.70
CA ASP A 173 5.55 17.61 -1.68
C ASP A 173 6.13 17.30 -3.08
N ALA A 174 7.37 16.83 -3.14
CA ALA A 174 8.03 16.42 -4.38
C ALA A 174 7.36 15.19 -5.03
N LEU A 175 7.01 14.17 -4.23
CA LEU A 175 6.26 13.01 -4.68
C LEU A 175 4.88 13.42 -5.23
N SER A 176 4.17 14.31 -4.53
CA SER A 176 2.90 14.85 -4.99
C SER A 176 3.02 15.59 -6.32
N ALA A 177 4.09 16.37 -6.51
CA ALA A 177 4.34 17.12 -7.73
C ALA A 177 4.51 16.23 -8.97
N ILE A 178 4.98 15.00 -8.81
CA ILE A 178 5.12 14.00 -9.88
C ILE A 178 3.95 13.00 -9.95
N GLY A 179 2.88 13.25 -9.20
CA GLY A 179 1.67 12.42 -9.20
C GLY A 179 1.86 11.09 -8.47
N ARG A 180 2.66 11.07 -7.41
CA ARG A 180 2.78 9.97 -6.46
C ARG A 180 2.20 10.36 -5.11
N SER A 181 1.80 9.36 -4.35
CA SER A 181 1.26 9.51 -3.00
C SER A 181 2.24 8.95 -1.97
N ALA A 182 2.26 9.54 -0.79
CA ALA A 182 3.09 9.06 0.31
C ALA A 182 2.32 9.15 1.63
N GLU A 183 2.67 8.27 2.57
CA GLU A 183 2.25 8.40 3.96
C GLU A 183 3.44 8.36 4.92
N PHE A 184 3.27 8.99 6.08
CA PHE A 184 4.23 8.94 7.17
C PHE A 184 3.99 7.71 8.05
N VAL A 185 5.07 7.13 8.54
CA VAL A 185 5.01 6.08 9.58
C VAL A 185 4.50 6.66 10.89
N GLU A 186 3.41 6.10 11.43
CA GLU A 186 2.89 6.41 12.76
C GLU A 186 3.22 5.31 13.78
N GLY A 187 4.14 5.63 14.70
CA GLY A 187 4.63 4.68 15.70
C GLY A 187 5.80 3.84 15.16
N PRO A 188 5.96 2.56 15.58
CA PRO A 188 7.07 1.74 15.12
C PRO A 188 6.88 1.29 13.66
N LEU A 189 7.99 1.26 12.90
CA LEU A 189 8.01 0.86 11.49
C LEU A 189 7.37 -0.52 11.25
N GLY A 190 7.54 -1.45 12.20
CA GLY A 190 7.00 -2.82 12.13
C GLY A 190 5.47 -2.93 12.06
N ARG A 191 4.72 -1.83 12.17
CA ARG A 191 3.27 -1.79 11.87
C ARG A 191 2.96 -1.81 10.38
N TYR A 192 3.95 -1.49 9.54
CA TYR A 192 3.82 -1.39 8.11
C TYR A 192 4.46 -2.60 7.45
N ASN A 193 3.83 -3.12 6.40
CA ASN A 193 4.48 -4.07 5.51
C ASN A 193 5.13 -3.28 4.37
N LEU A 194 6.46 -3.25 4.32
CA LEU A 194 7.21 -2.46 3.32
C LEU A 194 6.90 -2.88 1.88
N HIS A 195 6.46 -4.13 1.66
CA HIS A 195 6.04 -4.64 0.36
C HIS A 195 4.73 -4.04 -0.18
N ASP A 196 4.03 -3.25 0.62
CA ASP A 196 2.82 -2.54 0.18
C ASP A 196 3.13 -1.24 -0.54
N PHE A 197 4.40 -0.83 -0.52
CA PHE A 197 4.88 0.41 -1.11
C PHE A 197 5.84 0.12 -2.25
N GLN A 198 5.84 1.03 -3.22
CA GLN A 198 6.78 1.03 -4.35
C GLN A 198 8.22 1.36 -3.90
N GLY A 199 8.36 2.05 -2.76
CA GLY A 199 9.62 2.29 -2.08
C GLY A 199 9.42 3.00 -0.74
N ILE A 200 10.50 3.10 0.03
CA ILE A 200 10.52 3.81 1.31
C ILE A 200 11.64 4.84 1.34
N PHE A 201 11.34 6.02 1.87
CA PHE A 201 12.30 7.07 2.23
C PHE A 201 12.51 7.05 3.74
N ILE A 202 13.76 6.87 4.17
CA ILE A 202 14.16 6.80 5.58
C ILE A 202 15.04 8.02 5.88
N CYS A 203 14.56 8.90 6.76
CA CYS A 203 15.19 10.18 7.09
C CYS A 203 15.75 10.14 8.51
N LEU A 204 17.04 9.81 8.66
CA LEU A 204 17.67 9.60 9.97
C LEU A 204 18.29 10.86 10.57
N GLY A 205 18.44 11.93 9.81
CA GLY A 205 19.03 13.20 10.29
C GLY A 205 20.55 13.16 10.44
N ILE A 206 21.09 14.18 11.12
CA ILE A 206 22.54 14.40 11.31
C ILE A 206 22.86 14.52 12.80
N TYR A 207 24.08 14.13 13.20
CA TYR A 207 24.55 14.32 14.57
C TYR A 207 24.43 15.79 15.00
N PRO A 208 23.99 16.08 16.25
CA PRO A 208 23.68 15.16 17.35
C PRO A 208 22.21 14.74 17.44
N ASN A 209 21.39 15.09 16.45
CA ASN A 209 19.94 14.87 16.46
C ASN A 209 19.49 13.63 15.70
N ASN A 210 20.44 12.95 15.03
CA ASN A 210 20.17 11.76 14.24
C ASN A 210 19.57 10.62 15.05
N ALA A 211 18.74 9.84 14.37
CA ALA A 211 18.24 8.58 14.86
C ALA A 211 19.18 7.43 14.42
N MET A 212 19.63 6.63 15.38
CA MET A 212 20.39 5.41 15.12
C MET A 212 19.46 4.19 15.10
N ILE A 213 19.49 3.42 14.00
CA ILE A 213 18.82 2.12 13.92
C ILE A 213 19.75 1.06 14.52
N LEU A 214 19.35 0.47 15.65
CA LEU A 214 20.20 -0.47 16.38
C LEU A 214 20.43 -1.79 15.62
N GLU A 215 21.64 -2.33 15.70
CA GLU A 215 21.98 -3.67 15.22
C GLU A 215 21.07 -4.73 15.88
N GLY A 216 20.47 -5.59 15.05
CA GLY A 216 19.55 -6.64 15.50
C GLY A 216 18.16 -6.15 15.93
N SER A 217 17.83 -4.88 15.71
CA SER A 217 16.46 -4.37 15.91
C SER A 217 15.47 -4.95 14.88
N PRO A 218 14.16 -5.02 15.21
CA PRO A 218 13.13 -5.38 14.24
C PRO A 218 13.13 -4.48 13.01
N GLU A 219 13.40 -3.19 13.18
CA GLU A 219 13.49 -2.20 12.10
C GLU A 219 14.62 -2.54 11.12
N ALA A 220 15.83 -2.81 11.64
CA ALA A 220 16.96 -3.22 10.81
C ALA A 220 16.67 -4.50 10.03
N ALA A 221 16.14 -5.53 10.71
CA ALA A 221 15.81 -6.80 10.09
C ALA A 221 14.75 -6.64 8.98
N GLN A 222 13.74 -5.82 9.21
CA GLN A 222 12.66 -5.56 8.24
C GLN A 222 13.17 -4.84 6.98
N ILE A 223 14.04 -3.83 7.14
CA ILE A 223 14.63 -3.09 6.01
C ILE A 223 15.54 -4.00 5.19
N GLU A 224 16.40 -4.79 5.84
CA GLU A 224 17.29 -5.73 5.16
C GLU A 224 16.52 -6.81 4.41
N GLU A 225 15.47 -7.38 5.00
CA GLU A 225 14.60 -8.35 4.32
C GLU A 225 13.93 -7.73 3.09
N TYR A 226 13.42 -6.50 3.22
CA TYR A 226 12.81 -5.78 2.10
C TYR A 226 13.80 -5.55 0.96
N ILE A 227 15.02 -5.09 1.23
CA ILE A 227 16.06 -4.91 0.20
C ILE A 227 16.46 -6.26 -0.43
N ALA A 228 16.66 -7.29 0.40
CA ALA A 228 17.08 -8.62 -0.04
C ALA A 228 16.04 -9.32 -0.94
N THR A 229 14.78 -8.92 -0.86
CA THR A 229 13.67 -9.44 -1.66
C THR A 229 13.28 -8.51 -2.83
N GLY A 230 14.07 -7.46 -3.09
CA GLY A 230 13.93 -6.60 -4.26
C GLY A 230 13.16 -5.29 -4.01
N GLY A 231 13.01 -4.89 -2.75
CA GLY A 231 12.44 -3.61 -2.35
C GLY A 231 13.33 -2.41 -2.71
N ASN A 232 12.71 -1.24 -2.77
CA ASN A 232 13.36 0.03 -3.11
C ASN A 232 13.51 0.92 -1.86
N VAL A 233 14.73 1.34 -1.53
CA VAL A 233 15.00 2.13 -0.32
C VAL A 233 15.88 3.33 -0.63
N CYS A 234 15.42 4.52 -0.23
CA CYS A 234 16.26 5.70 -0.06
C CYS A 234 16.48 5.92 1.43
N MET A 235 17.73 6.06 1.85
CA MET A 235 18.10 6.32 3.24
C MET A 235 19.08 7.48 3.31
N GLU A 236 18.73 8.52 4.05
CA GLU A 236 19.63 9.61 4.40
C GLU A 236 20.05 9.49 5.87
N GLY A 237 21.28 9.87 6.17
CA GLY A 237 21.78 9.95 7.53
C GLY A 237 23.27 10.26 7.59
N GLY A 238 23.66 11.15 8.52
CA GLY A 238 25.04 11.63 8.65
C GLY A 238 26.02 10.56 9.11
N ASP A 239 25.58 9.75 10.10
CA ASP A 239 26.40 8.79 10.84
C ASP A 239 26.09 7.33 10.50
N VAL A 240 24.98 7.07 9.79
CA VAL A 240 24.43 5.72 9.59
C VAL A 240 25.39 4.77 8.86
N TRP A 241 26.33 5.31 8.09
CA TRP A 241 27.21 4.54 7.22
C TRP A 241 28.54 4.17 7.88
N TYR A 242 29.05 4.95 8.82
CA TYR A 242 30.37 4.73 9.44
C TYR A 242 30.38 4.84 10.97
N GLU A 243 29.74 5.85 11.57
CA GLU A 243 29.79 6.07 13.03
C GLU A 243 28.80 5.23 13.82
N ASP A 244 27.59 5.04 13.29
CA ASP A 244 26.56 4.23 13.92
C ASP A 244 26.99 2.75 14.07
N PRO A 245 27.55 2.07 13.04
CA PRO A 245 27.95 0.66 13.15
C PRO A 245 28.88 0.32 14.33
N PRO A 246 29.99 1.03 14.59
CA PRO A 246 30.82 0.78 15.77
C PRO A 246 30.16 1.22 17.08
N ALA A 247 29.17 2.11 17.05
CA ALA A 247 28.40 2.56 18.21
C ALA A 247 27.21 1.64 18.57
N GLY A 248 26.96 0.59 17.77
CA GLY A 248 25.88 -0.39 17.99
C GLY A 248 24.68 -0.22 17.06
N GLY A 249 24.78 0.66 16.06
CA GLY A 249 23.87 0.75 14.93
C GLY A 249 24.08 -0.38 13.93
N HIS A 250 23.08 -0.62 13.08
CA HIS A 250 23.12 -1.65 12.05
C HIS A 250 23.93 -1.21 10.84
N ASN A 251 24.74 -2.11 10.27
CA ASN A 251 25.54 -1.81 9.08
C ASN A 251 24.78 -2.08 7.77
N PHE A 252 24.14 -1.06 7.22
CA PHE A 252 23.43 -1.13 5.93
C PHE A 252 24.33 -1.03 4.68
N GLY A 253 25.62 -0.69 4.85
CA GLY A 253 26.53 -0.43 3.73
C GLY A 253 26.53 -1.52 2.64
N PRO A 254 26.66 -2.82 2.98
CA PRO A 254 26.57 -3.91 2.01
C PRO A 254 25.33 -3.90 1.12
N SER A 255 24.16 -3.63 1.70
CA SER A 255 22.86 -3.65 1.02
C SER A 255 22.63 -2.41 0.16
N PHE A 256 23.25 -1.28 0.52
CA PHE A 256 23.25 -0.03 -0.25
C PHE A 256 24.39 0.09 -1.26
N ARG A 257 25.24 -0.94 -1.38
CA ARG A 257 26.46 -0.87 -2.20
C ARG A 257 27.40 0.25 -1.75
N ILE A 258 27.42 0.57 -0.46
CA ILE A 258 28.27 1.59 0.15
C ILE A 258 29.42 0.94 0.92
N THR A 259 30.62 1.47 0.72
CA THR A 259 31.72 1.34 1.66
C THR A 259 32.02 2.73 2.20
N SER A 260 31.87 2.93 3.50
CA SER A 260 32.27 4.16 4.14
C SER A 260 33.75 4.11 4.52
N THR A 261 34.48 5.23 4.33
CA THR A 261 35.94 5.24 4.53
C THR A 261 36.43 6.17 5.64
N CYS A 262 35.63 7.14 6.08
CA CYS A 262 35.87 7.93 7.30
C CYS A 262 34.68 8.83 7.69
N ASN A 263 34.67 9.26 8.96
CA ASN A 263 33.74 10.19 9.61
C ASN A 263 34.26 11.63 9.74
N CYS A 264 35.27 12.03 8.97
CA CYS A 264 36.10 13.18 9.35
C CYS A 264 35.60 14.54 8.86
N TRP A 265 34.35 14.65 8.36
CA TRP A 265 33.93 15.85 7.64
C TRP A 265 32.77 16.61 8.27
N SER A 266 33.00 17.89 8.56
CA SER A 266 32.02 18.83 9.14
C SER A 266 31.75 20.03 8.23
N ASP A 267 32.08 19.89 6.94
CA ASP A 267 32.23 21.00 5.99
C ASP A 267 31.61 20.63 4.64
N LEU A 268 30.44 19.97 4.63
CA LEU A 268 29.69 19.81 3.38
C LEU A 268 29.17 21.19 2.93
N TYR A 269 29.85 21.79 1.96
CA TYR A 269 29.48 23.12 1.47
C TYR A 269 28.52 23.05 0.30
N ASN A 270 28.74 22.12 -0.61
CA ASN A 270 27.99 21.99 -1.85
C ASN A 270 27.78 20.51 -2.19
N VAL A 271 26.64 20.21 -2.78
CA VAL A 271 26.31 18.87 -3.31
C VAL A 271 26.11 19.01 -4.81
N ASP A 272 26.87 18.24 -5.56
CA ASP A 272 26.80 18.16 -7.02
C ASP A 272 26.37 16.75 -7.45
N GLY A 273 25.52 16.68 -8.48
CA GLY A 273 25.25 15.41 -9.14
C GLY A 273 26.40 14.96 -10.02
N VAL A 274 26.68 13.67 -10.02
CA VAL A 274 27.77 13.07 -10.78
C VAL A 274 27.28 12.65 -12.17
N GLU A 275 27.97 13.11 -13.21
CA GLU A 275 27.64 12.77 -14.60
C GLU A 275 27.89 11.30 -14.94
N ASN A 276 27.15 10.78 -15.93
CA ASN A 276 27.33 9.44 -16.52
C ASN A 276 27.11 8.26 -15.54
N THR A 277 26.21 8.45 -14.58
CA THR A 277 25.91 7.45 -13.54
C THR A 277 24.60 6.69 -13.81
N LEU A 278 24.16 5.90 -12.83
CA LEU A 278 22.81 5.31 -12.72
C LEU A 278 21.71 6.38 -12.63
N MET A 279 22.04 7.63 -12.29
CA MET A 279 21.08 8.72 -12.11
C MET A 279 21.40 9.92 -13.02
N PRO A 280 21.19 9.79 -14.34
CA PRO A 280 21.50 10.85 -15.30
C PRO A 280 20.75 12.17 -15.03
N GLY A 281 19.59 12.13 -14.38
CA GLY A 281 18.83 13.34 -14.02
C GLY A 281 19.55 14.24 -13.00
N LEU A 282 20.53 13.71 -12.25
CA LEU A 282 21.29 14.49 -11.27
C LEU A 282 22.46 15.26 -11.89
N ALA A 283 22.96 14.83 -13.05
CA ALA A 283 24.27 15.22 -13.61
C ALA A 283 24.57 16.74 -13.71
N ALA A 284 23.54 17.60 -13.73
CA ALA A 284 23.69 19.05 -13.83
C ALA A 284 23.15 19.81 -12.60
N LEU A 285 22.76 19.09 -11.55
CA LEU A 285 22.23 19.66 -10.32
C LEU A 285 23.39 19.99 -9.39
N SER A 286 23.30 21.16 -8.76
CA SER A 286 24.29 21.66 -7.82
C SER A 286 23.58 22.57 -6.81
N SER A 287 23.88 22.41 -5.53
CA SER A 287 23.29 23.20 -4.45
C SER A 287 24.29 23.42 -3.34
N PRO A 288 24.36 24.63 -2.75
CA PRO A 288 24.88 24.76 -1.40
C PRO A 288 24.07 23.88 -0.45
N TYR A 289 24.70 23.39 0.61
CA TYR A 289 24.01 22.60 1.62
C TYR A 289 23.58 23.49 2.80
N PHE A 290 22.32 23.37 3.20
CA PHE A 290 21.68 24.23 4.21
C PHE A 290 21.20 23.47 5.46
N GLY A 291 21.36 22.15 5.47
CA GLY A 291 20.96 21.29 6.59
C GLY A 291 21.97 21.28 7.75
N GLU A 292 21.73 20.41 8.71
CA GLU A 292 22.69 20.17 9.79
C GLU A 292 23.99 19.56 9.22
N ASN A 293 25.15 19.99 9.72
CA ASN A 293 26.44 19.70 9.10
C ASN A 293 27.50 19.32 10.13
N SER A 294 27.39 18.11 10.66
CA SER A 294 28.32 17.60 11.68
C SER A 294 28.65 16.13 11.40
N TRP A 295 29.94 15.83 11.21
CA TRP A 295 30.49 14.47 11.10
C TRP A 295 29.88 13.60 10.00
N LEU A 296 29.62 14.16 8.82
CA LEU A 296 29.06 13.41 7.69
C LEU A 296 30.03 12.33 7.22
N ASP A 297 29.46 11.18 6.90
CA ASP A 297 30.19 10.03 6.38
C ASP A 297 30.65 10.25 4.93
N LEU A 298 31.88 9.80 4.65
CA LEU A 298 32.39 9.69 3.29
C LEU A 298 31.94 8.38 2.66
N LEU A 299 31.31 8.46 1.48
CA LEU A 299 30.74 7.31 0.80
C LEU A 299 31.52 6.94 -0.47
N ASP A 300 32.05 5.72 -0.50
CA ASP A 300 32.51 5.07 -1.72
C ASP A 300 31.49 4.02 -2.18
N ALA A 301 31.42 3.81 -3.50
CA ALA A 301 30.52 2.82 -4.08
C ALA A 301 31.21 1.45 -4.29
N MET A 302 30.52 0.38 -3.89
CA MET A 302 30.85 -0.99 -4.24
C MET A 302 30.21 -1.37 -5.58
N PRO A 303 30.96 -1.77 -6.60
CA PRO A 303 30.38 -2.18 -7.88
C PRO A 303 29.34 -3.30 -7.73
N PRO A 304 28.21 -3.27 -8.46
CA PRO A 304 27.89 -2.33 -9.55
C PRO A 304 27.23 -1.00 -9.09
N GLY A 305 27.27 -0.66 -7.80
CA GLY A 305 26.84 0.65 -7.33
C GLY A 305 27.74 1.77 -7.83
N GLU A 306 27.21 2.98 -7.88
CA GLU A 306 27.88 4.18 -8.40
C GLU A 306 27.67 5.36 -7.44
N VAL A 307 28.71 6.19 -7.28
CA VAL A 307 28.57 7.50 -6.61
C VAL A 307 27.76 8.40 -7.53
N VAL A 308 26.62 8.89 -7.05
CA VAL A 308 25.67 9.70 -7.82
C VAL A 308 25.63 11.15 -7.35
N LEU A 309 26.07 11.43 -6.12
CA LEU A 309 26.19 12.76 -5.54
C LEU A 309 27.57 12.90 -4.89
N CYS A 310 28.22 14.03 -5.10
CA CYS A 310 29.51 14.33 -4.50
C CYS A 310 29.59 15.75 -3.95
N GLU A 311 30.54 15.98 -3.06
CA GLU A 311 31.05 17.32 -2.83
C GLU A 311 32.15 17.60 -3.87
N PRO A 312 32.07 18.73 -4.59
CA PRO A 312 32.87 18.95 -5.80
C PRO A 312 34.31 19.39 -5.57
N VAL A 313 34.64 20.03 -4.44
CA VAL A 313 36.00 20.54 -4.18
C VAL A 313 37.00 19.40 -4.04
N TYR A 314 36.62 18.34 -3.34
CA TYR A 314 37.46 17.17 -3.11
C TYR A 314 37.00 15.92 -3.88
N ASN A 315 35.90 16.03 -4.65
CA ASN A 315 35.26 14.94 -5.37
C ASN A 315 34.95 13.76 -4.43
N ILE A 316 34.36 14.08 -3.30
CA ILE A 316 34.03 13.14 -2.24
C ILE A 316 32.60 12.66 -2.45
N GLY A 317 32.39 11.33 -2.47
CA GLY A 317 31.03 10.78 -2.56
C GLY A 317 30.22 11.05 -1.30
N VAL A 318 29.01 11.59 -1.49
CA VAL A 318 28.02 11.85 -0.42
C VAL A 318 26.65 11.24 -0.75
N GLY A 319 26.54 10.61 -1.92
CA GLY A 319 25.40 9.78 -2.27
C GLY A 319 25.78 8.66 -3.22
N VAL A 320 25.31 7.46 -2.93
CA VAL A 320 25.55 6.24 -3.72
C VAL A 320 24.22 5.61 -4.10
N ALA A 321 24.09 5.20 -5.35
CA ALA A 321 22.97 4.41 -5.83
C ALA A 321 23.42 3.03 -6.27
N GLY A 322 22.57 2.03 -6.09
CA GLY A 322 22.88 0.66 -6.49
C GLY A 322 21.64 -0.19 -6.71
N GLU A 323 21.85 -1.31 -7.41
CA GLU A 323 20.85 -2.36 -7.57
C GLU A 323 21.14 -3.52 -6.59
N SER A 324 20.12 -3.97 -5.88
CA SER A 324 20.17 -5.17 -5.06
C SER A 324 20.22 -6.41 -5.96
N PRO A 325 20.82 -7.54 -5.53
CA PRO A 325 20.85 -8.76 -6.33
C PRO A 325 19.48 -9.30 -6.73
N ALA A 326 18.43 -8.94 -5.99
CA ALA A 326 17.05 -9.33 -6.24
C ALA A 326 16.31 -8.37 -7.21
N GLY A 327 16.98 -7.33 -7.70
CA GLY A 327 16.43 -6.38 -8.67
C GLY A 327 15.73 -5.16 -8.05
N GLY A 328 15.89 -4.94 -6.74
CA GLY A 328 15.48 -3.69 -6.08
C GLY A 328 16.56 -2.61 -6.20
N HIS A 329 16.23 -1.39 -5.81
CA HIS A 329 17.11 -0.23 -5.94
C HIS A 329 17.37 0.43 -4.58
N THR A 330 18.62 0.77 -4.31
CA THR A 330 19.03 1.43 -3.06
C THR A 330 19.74 2.74 -3.34
N ILE A 331 19.48 3.73 -2.51
CA ILE A 331 20.05 5.08 -2.59
C ILE A 331 20.42 5.51 -1.18
N GLY A 332 21.70 5.67 -0.88
CA GLY A 332 22.18 6.13 0.42
C GLY A 332 22.84 7.49 0.31
N THR A 333 22.48 8.44 1.18
CA THR A 333 23.14 9.75 1.30
C THR A 333 23.69 9.98 2.70
N SER A 334 24.80 10.71 2.81
CA SER A 334 25.38 11.11 4.10
C SER A 334 24.89 12.47 4.60
N PHE A 335 23.92 13.08 3.90
CA PHE A 335 23.35 14.38 4.19
C PHE A 335 21.81 14.30 4.10
N GLU A 336 21.13 15.25 4.73
CA GLU A 336 19.67 15.39 4.65
C GLU A 336 19.26 15.99 3.30
N LEU A 337 18.44 15.28 2.53
CA LEU A 337 17.94 15.75 1.24
C LEU A 337 17.22 17.09 1.37
N GLY A 338 16.54 17.34 2.50
CA GLY A 338 15.89 18.62 2.80
C GLY A 338 16.85 19.82 2.82
N GLY A 339 18.15 19.59 2.91
CA GLY A 339 19.18 20.61 2.92
C GLY A 339 19.67 21.06 1.54
N VAL A 340 19.13 20.55 0.42
CA VAL A 340 19.51 20.97 -0.95
C VAL A 340 18.36 21.64 -1.71
N ASP A 341 18.68 22.62 -2.56
CA ASP A 341 17.71 23.36 -3.37
C ASP A 341 17.04 22.52 -4.47
N PHE A 342 17.68 21.40 -4.86
CA PHE A 342 17.21 20.52 -5.94
C PHE A 342 16.47 19.27 -5.43
N LEU A 343 15.99 19.26 -4.18
CA LEU A 343 15.32 18.09 -3.59
C LEU A 343 14.23 17.52 -4.51
N ALA A 344 13.40 18.38 -5.11
CA ALA A 344 12.29 17.93 -5.94
C ALA A 344 12.78 17.17 -7.19
N GLU A 345 13.83 17.67 -7.84
CA GLU A 345 14.50 17.03 -8.97
C GLU A 345 15.18 15.72 -8.56
N ALA A 346 15.83 15.69 -7.40
CA ALA A 346 16.44 14.47 -6.86
C ALA A 346 15.40 13.39 -6.58
N VAL A 347 14.31 13.72 -5.89
CA VAL A 347 13.22 12.77 -5.61
C VAL A 347 12.58 12.26 -6.90
N ALA A 348 12.39 13.12 -7.91
CA ALA A 348 11.87 12.69 -9.21
C ALA A 348 12.80 11.68 -9.90
N GLU A 349 14.11 11.90 -9.85
CA GLU A 349 15.09 10.96 -10.40
C GLU A 349 15.15 9.66 -9.59
N PHE A 350 15.06 9.72 -8.26
CA PHE A 350 15.04 8.55 -7.39
C PHE A 350 13.82 7.68 -7.68
N VAL A 351 12.65 8.29 -7.86
CA VAL A 351 11.43 7.59 -8.27
C VAL A 351 11.58 6.96 -9.65
N ALA A 352 12.16 7.67 -10.62
CA ALA A 352 12.42 7.11 -11.94
C ALA A 352 13.36 5.89 -11.89
N PHE A 353 14.37 5.92 -11.01
CA PHE A 353 15.25 4.80 -10.74
C PHE A 353 14.50 3.62 -10.09
N PHE A 354 13.67 3.87 -9.08
CA PHE A 354 12.85 2.84 -8.43
C PHE A 354 11.85 2.17 -9.37
N GLU A 355 11.30 2.93 -10.32
CA GLU A 355 10.31 2.44 -11.29
C GLU A 355 10.94 1.85 -12.56
N GLU A 356 12.28 1.81 -12.67
CA GLU A 356 12.95 1.28 -13.85
C GLU A 356 12.58 -0.20 -14.05
N ARG A 357 11.72 -0.46 -15.05
CA ARG A 357 11.37 -1.82 -15.49
C ARG A 357 12.43 -2.30 -16.49
N TRP A 358 13.08 -3.41 -16.18
CA TRP A 358 14.02 -4.09 -17.07
C TRP A 358 13.45 -4.24 -18.49
N GLY A 359 13.98 -3.46 -19.45
CA GLY A 359 13.58 -3.48 -20.86
C GLY A 359 13.48 -2.13 -21.58
N CYS A 360 13.58 -0.99 -20.87
CA CYS A 360 13.46 0.35 -21.48
C CYS A 360 14.65 1.29 -21.25
N ARG A 361 15.89 0.79 -21.11
CA ARG A 361 17.06 1.66 -21.31
C ARG A 361 17.18 2.03 -22.79
N PRO A 362 17.14 3.31 -23.19
CA PRO A 362 17.74 3.71 -24.45
C PRO A 362 19.21 3.27 -24.40
N SER A 363 19.66 2.55 -25.43
CA SER A 363 21.04 2.09 -25.51
C SER A 363 22.01 3.25 -25.26
N ARG A 364 23.00 3.05 -24.37
CA ARG A 364 24.18 3.92 -24.19
C ARG A 364 25.00 3.95 -25.48
N SER A 365 24.53 4.64 -26.51
CA SER A 365 25.34 5.03 -27.66
C SER A 365 24.67 6.17 -28.45
N ALA A 366 25.38 7.30 -28.49
CA ALA A 366 25.30 8.38 -29.47
C ALA A 366 23.94 9.09 -29.67
N ASN A 367 23.88 10.35 -29.25
CA ASN A 367 23.75 11.42 -30.24
C ASN A 367 24.07 12.80 -29.63
N SER A 368 25.24 13.29 -30.02
CA SER A 368 25.42 14.70 -30.34
C SER A 368 24.41 15.13 -31.41
N HIS A 369 23.99 16.40 -31.32
CA HIS A 369 23.15 17.18 -32.24
C HIS A 369 21.75 17.49 -31.71
N ARG A 370 21.71 18.72 -31.14
CA ARG A 370 20.63 19.69 -31.25
C ARG A 370 19.70 19.39 -32.43
N ASP A 371 18.41 19.26 -32.15
CA ASP A 371 17.34 19.87 -32.94
C ASP A 371 16.10 20.01 -32.07
N ALA A 372 15.76 21.27 -31.78
CA ALA A 372 14.52 21.63 -31.10
C ALA A 372 13.35 21.39 -32.06
N VAL A 373 12.41 20.53 -31.65
CA VAL A 373 11.11 20.39 -32.33
C VAL A 373 10.11 21.29 -31.60
N PRO A 374 9.52 22.30 -32.24
CA PRO A 374 8.54 23.17 -31.60
C PRO A 374 7.19 22.46 -31.43
N LEU A 375 6.58 22.62 -30.25
CA LEU A 375 5.23 22.15 -29.93
C LEU A 375 4.19 22.82 -30.85
N PRO A 376 3.20 22.09 -31.39
CA PRO A 376 2.10 22.70 -32.13
C PRO A 376 1.11 23.38 -31.17
N ALA A 377 0.67 24.58 -31.56
CA ALA A 377 -0.30 25.39 -30.82
C ALA A 377 -1.67 24.72 -30.72
N VAL A 378 -2.24 24.72 -29.51
CA VAL A 378 -3.62 24.28 -29.23
C VAL A 378 -4.59 25.42 -29.57
N PRO A 379 -5.66 25.19 -30.36
CA PRO A 379 -6.70 26.20 -30.58
C PRO A 379 -7.60 26.37 -29.35
N ASN A 380 -7.75 27.62 -28.92
CA ASN A 380 -8.72 28.06 -27.92
C ASN A 380 -10.15 27.93 -28.47
N ASP A 381 -10.97 27.04 -27.91
CA ASP A 381 -12.42 27.16 -27.99
C ASP A 381 -13.03 27.33 -26.60
N ARG A 382 -13.38 28.59 -26.32
CA ARG A 382 -14.16 29.03 -25.15
C ARG A 382 -15.63 28.66 -25.35
N ILE A 383 -16.15 27.78 -24.51
CA ILE A 383 -17.61 27.61 -24.37
C ILE A 383 -18.09 28.42 -23.16
N HIS A 384 -18.86 29.47 -23.44
CA HIS A 384 -19.63 30.25 -22.47
C HIS A 384 -20.91 29.50 -22.09
N LEU A 385 -21.15 29.29 -20.79
CA LEU A 385 -22.49 28.99 -20.27
C LEU A 385 -22.86 30.01 -19.18
N SER A 386 -23.97 30.71 -19.44
CA SER A 386 -24.48 31.86 -18.70
C SER A 386 -25.40 31.48 -17.54
N LYS A 387 -25.27 32.21 -16.42
CA LYS A 387 -26.17 32.24 -15.25
C LYS A 387 -27.59 32.77 -15.56
N ARG A 388 -28.60 32.22 -14.86
CA ARG A 388 -29.84 32.90 -14.38
C ARG A 388 -30.19 32.27 -13.01
N HIS A 389 -30.12 32.96 -11.86
CA HIS A 389 -31.14 33.80 -11.17
C HIS A 389 -32.57 33.22 -11.18
N ALA A 390 -33.42 33.24 -10.13
CA ALA A 390 -33.37 33.52 -8.68
C ALA A 390 -34.82 33.36 -8.10
N MET A 391 -34.95 33.41 -6.75
CA MET A 391 -36.14 33.70 -5.88
C MET A 391 -37.03 32.52 -5.44
N SER A 392 -37.07 32.20 -4.13
CA SER A 392 -37.91 32.71 -2.99
C SER A 392 -39.28 31.97 -2.91
N SER A 393 -39.86 31.54 -1.78
CA SER A 393 -39.99 32.15 -0.45
C SER A 393 -40.74 31.21 0.54
N LEU A 394 -40.59 31.48 1.85
CA LEU A 394 -41.57 31.35 2.98
C LEU A 394 -41.97 29.96 3.55
N GLY A 395 -41.51 29.71 4.80
CA GLY A 395 -42.34 29.64 6.02
C GLY A 395 -43.19 28.38 6.32
N GLY A 396 -42.85 27.66 7.39
CA GLY A 396 -43.74 26.68 8.02
C GLY A 396 -43.10 25.90 9.17
N VAL A 397 -43.67 26.04 10.38
CA VAL A 397 -43.22 25.45 11.66
C VAL A 397 -43.66 23.98 11.78
N GLY A 398 -42.80 23.09 12.30
CA GLY A 398 -43.16 21.73 12.75
C GLY A 398 -41.98 20.99 13.37
N VAL A 399 -42.12 20.54 14.62
CA VAL A 399 -41.11 19.85 15.46
C VAL A 399 -41.03 18.34 15.12
N PRO A 400 -40.05 17.57 15.65
CA PRO A 400 -39.03 16.84 14.89
C PRO A 400 -39.42 15.39 14.53
N GLY A 401 -39.23 15.00 13.26
CA GLY A 401 -39.30 13.61 12.83
C GLY A 401 -37.92 12.94 12.92
N PHE A 402 -37.83 11.83 13.65
CA PHE A 402 -36.71 10.90 13.61
C PHE A 402 -36.58 10.31 12.19
N PRO A 403 -35.38 10.18 11.60
CA PRO A 403 -35.24 9.50 10.32
C PRO A 403 -35.36 7.99 10.52
N LEU A 404 -36.48 7.41 10.07
CA LEU A 404 -36.55 6.01 9.67
C LEU A 404 -35.71 5.84 8.40
N VAL A 405 -34.65 5.03 8.47
CA VAL A 405 -34.05 4.43 7.28
C VAL A 405 -34.93 3.24 6.91
N GLN A 406 -35.75 3.42 5.89
CA GLN A 406 -36.63 2.40 5.36
C GLN A 406 -35.83 1.53 4.38
N MET A 407 -35.45 0.35 4.85
CA MET A 407 -34.98 -0.76 4.02
C MET A 407 -36.20 -1.28 3.26
N VAL A 408 -36.22 -1.12 1.93
CA VAL A 408 -37.26 -1.71 1.07
C VAL A 408 -36.71 -3.01 0.51
N ILE A 409 -37.45 -4.08 0.81
CA ILE A 409 -37.22 -5.51 0.56
C ILE A 409 -37.12 -5.82 -0.93
#